data_AF-A0A7C6T1S3-F1
#
_entry.id   AF-A0A7C6T1S3-F1
#
_cell.length_a   1.000
_cell.length_b   1.000
_cell.length_c   1.000
_cell.angle_alpha   90.00
_cell.angle_beta   90.00
_cell.angle_gamma   90.00
#
_symmetry.space_group_name_H-M   'P 1'
#
loop_
_entity.id
_entity.type
_entity.pdbx_description
1 polymer ?
#
loop_
_entity_poly.entity_id
_entity_poly.type
_entity_poly.pdbx_seq_one_letter_code
_entity_poly.pdbx_strand_id
1 'polypeptide(L)'
;GGPTWRAMQDDFWSACGNVDWEKTDFSQLPLLQRVKKWTPETVKGIMIFSAGSPGIPTFTQYFPDHKLYVGDVAVQVAGTSNLLRSGQVKGIIPGLGGAAQYETLLQRPGLGVKLMDAQSLGHVIIVLLIIVGNIGYRIKMRNTQKRA
;
A
#
# COMPACT_ATOMS: atom_id res chain seq x y z
N GLY A 1 14.26 -10.79 -13.66
CA GLY A 1 13.46 -10.77 -12.42
C GLY A 1 13.29 -12.15 -11.80
N GLY A 2 12.62 -13.09 -12.48
CA GLY A 2 12.27 -14.40 -11.91
C GLY A 2 13.40 -15.29 -11.36
N PRO A 3 14.59 -15.37 -12.00
CA PRO A 3 15.71 -16.17 -11.48
C PRO A 3 16.27 -15.62 -10.16
N THR A 4 16.25 -14.30 -10.00
CA THR A 4 16.82 -13.61 -8.84
C THR A 4 16.05 -13.93 -7.55
N TRP A 5 14.72 -13.99 -7.59
CA TRP A 5 13.92 -14.30 -6.39
C TRP A 5 14.18 -15.68 -5.82
N ARG A 6 14.40 -16.69 -6.69
CA ARG A 6 14.79 -18.04 -6.25
C ARG A 6 16.21 -18.05 -5.71
N ALA A 7 17.15 -17.42 -6.43
CA ALA A 7 18.53 -17.31 -5.98
C ALA A 7 18.63 -16.65 -4.58
N MET A 8 17.80 -15.65 -4.29
CA MET A 8 17.77 -15.01 -2.97
C MET A 8 17.30 -15.93 -1.84
N GLN A 9 16.53 -16.99 -2.13
CA GLN A 9 16.13 -17.98 -1.13
C GLN A 9 17.32 -18.86 -0.72
N ASP A 10 18.20 -19.18 -1.68
CA ASP A 10 19.37 -20.02 -1.47
C ASP A 10 20.57 -19.24 -0.92
N ASP A 11 20.87 -18.08 -1.52
CA ASP A 11 21.92 -17.15 -1.11
C ASP A 11 21.49 -15.70 -1.41
N PHE A 12 20.96 -15.03 -0.38
CA PHE A 12 20.51 -13.65 -0.46
C PHE A 12 21.66 -12.69 -0.79
N TRP A 13 22.86 -12.97 -0.31
CA TRP A 13 24.01 -12.08 -0.47
C TRP A 13 24.51 -12.11 -1.91
N SER A 14 24.77 -13.31 -2.42
CA SER A 14 25.20 -13.52 -3.80
C SER A 14 24.17 -13.00 -4.81
N ALA A 15 22.89 -13.28 -4.57
CA ALA A 15 21.81 -12.82 -5.46
C ALA A 15 21.66 -11.30 -5.55
N CYS A 16 22.10 -10.57 -4.52
CA CYS A 16 22.12 -9.11 -4.46
C CYS A 16 23.50 -8.50 -4.81
N GLY A 17 24.51 -9.31 -5.14
CA GLY A 17 25.84 -8.83 -5.49
C GLY A 17 26.75 -8.45 -4.30
N ASN A 18 26.44 -8.92 -3.09
CA ASN A 18 27.17 -8.68 -1.82
C ASN A 18 27.28 -7.23 -1.35
N VAL A 19 26.62 -6.29 -2.04
CA VAL A 19 26.66 -4.87 -1.72
C VAL A 19 25.27 -4.28 -1.69
N ASP A 20 25.06 -3.26 -0.86
CA ASP A 20 23.80 -2.53 -0.84
C ASP A 20 23.69 -1.51 -1.98
N TRP A 21 22.61 -0.75 -1.99
CA TRP A 21 22.38 0.29 -3.00
C TRP A 21 23.45 1.40 -2.98
N GLU A 22 24.02 1.69 -1.82
CA GLU A 22 25.10 2.66 -1.64
C GLU A 22 26.49 2.06 -1.88
N LYS A 23 26.56 0.78 -2.28
CA LYS A 23 27.77 -0.03 -2.49
C LYS A 23 28.52 -0.38 -1.19
N THR A 24 27.85 -0.30 -0.05
CA THR A 24 28.35 -0.80 1.23
C THR A 24 28.37 -2.32 1.19
N ASP A 25 29.50 -2.92 1.54
CA ASP A 25 29.62 -4.38 1.61
C ASP A 25 28.73 -4.94 2.72
N PHE A 26 28.01 -6.03 2.43
CA PHE A 26 27.09 -6.66 3.37
C PHE A 26 27.77 -7.15 4.66
N SER A 27 29.07 -7.45 4.63
CA SER A 27 29.85 -7.79 5.81
C SER A 27 29.87 -6.68 6.86
N GLN A 28 29.74 -5.42 6.43
CA GLN A 28 29.71 -4.25 7.31
C GLN A 28 28.34 -4.00 7.95
N LEU A 29 27.30 -4.72 7.51
CA LEU A 29 25.92 -4.52 7.94
C LEU A 29 25.49 -5.63 8.92
N PRO A 30 25.43 -5.35 10.25
CA PRO A 30 25.15 -6.39 11.26
C PRO A 30 23.81 -7.12 11.07
N LEU A 31 22.81 -6.44 10.49
CA LEU A 31 21.51 -7.03 10.21
C LEU A 31 21.58 -8.07 9.07
N LEU A 32 22.39 -7.83 8.04
CA LEU A 32 22.49 -8.73 6.90
C LEU A 32 23.28 -10.00 7.24
N GLN A 33 24.18 -9.95 8.22
CA GLN A 33 24.89 -11.14 8.71
C GLN A 33 23.93 -12.22 9.24
N ARG A 34 22.75 -11.80 9.71
CA ARG A 34 21.68 -12.69 10.22
C ARG A 34 20.79 -13.23 9.11
N VAL A 35 20.83 -12.65 7.90
CA VAL A 35 19.95 -12.96 6.77
C VAL A 35 20.79 -13.33 5.56
N LYS A 36 21.32 -14.56 5.57
CA LYS A 36 22.06 -15.14 4.43
C LYS A 36 21.17 -15.90 3.46
N LYS A 37 20.05 -16.41 3.96
CA LYS A 37 19.03 -17.11 3.17
C LYS A 37 17.68 -16.47 3.41
N TRP A 38 16.85 -16.42 2.39
CA TRP A 38 15.49 -15.89 2.50
C TRP A 38 14.48 -17.03 2.68
N THR A 39 14.47 -17.65 3.86
CA THR A 39 13.57 -18.76 4.22
C THR A 39 12.57 -18.34 5.31
N PRO A 40 11.51 -19.13 5.58
CA PRO A 40 10.59 -18.85 6.69
C PRO A 40 11.22 -18.90 8.09
N GLU A 41 12.41 -19.51 8.20
CA GLU A 41 13.17 -19.59 9.45
C GLU A 41 13.84 -18.26 9.77
N THR A 42 14.51 -17.66 8.79
CA THR A 42 15.23 -16.39 8.90
C THR A 42 14.31 -15.19 8.78
N VAL A 43 13.29 -15.27 7.91
CA VAL A 43 12.34 -14.19 7.62
C VAL A 43 10.92 -14.67 7.88
N LYS A 44 10.33 -14.22 9.00
CA LYS A 44 8.99 -14.66 9.44
C LYS A 44 7.83 -14.07 8.64
N GLY A 45 8.07 -13.00 7.90
CA GLY A 45 7.06 -12.34 7.07
C GLY A 45 7.67 -11.32 6.14
N ILE A 46 6.97 -11.02 5.06
CA ILE A 46 7.39 -10.08 4.03
C ILE A 46 6.37 -8.95 3.97
N MET A 47 6.85 -7.71 4.12
CA MET A 47 6.06 -6.50 3.98
C MET A 47 6.29 -5.93 2.58
N ILE A 48 5.24 -5.82 1.79
CA ILE A 48 5.30 -5.46 0.38
C ILE A 48 4.64 -4.10 0.20
N PHE A 49 5.39 -3.11 -0.26
CA PHE A 49 4.85 -1.82 -0.69
C PHE A 49 5.12 -1.69 -2.19
N SER A 50 4.09 -1.87 -3.01
CA SER A 50 4.23 -1.81 -4.47
C SER A 50 3.02 -1.12 -5.09
N ALA A 51 3.27 -0.25 -6.07
CA ALA A 51 2.26 0.41 -6.89
C ALA A 51 2.27 -0.11 -8.34
N GLY A 52 3.02 -1.17 -8.63
CA GLY A 52 3.27 -1.64 -9.99
C GLY A 52 3.93 -3.02 -10.04
N SER A 53 4.78 -3.24 -11.04
CA SER A 53 5.52 -4.49 -11.21
C SER A 53 6.96 -4.35 -10.69
N PRO A 54 7.52 -5.34 -9.97
CA PRO A 54 6.90 -6.57 -9.52
C PRO A 54 5.81 -6.32 -8.47
N GLY A 55 4.66 -6.97 -8.67
CA GLY A 55 3.47 -6.81 -7.84
C GLY A 55 3.24 -7.99 -6.90
N ILE A 56 2.13 -7.95 -6.18
CA ILE A 56 1.71 -8.99 -5.23
C ILE A 56 1.73 -10.41 -5.84
N PRO A 57 1.31 -10.64 -7.10
CA PRO A 57 1.37 -11.98 -7.72
C PRO A 57 2.78 -12.58 -7.78
N THR A 58 3.81 -11.74 -7.89
CA THR A 58 5.20 -12.22 -7.88
C THR A 58 5.54 -12.77 -6.50
N PHE A 59 5.20 -12.06 -5.43
CA PHE A 59 5.51 -12.52 -4.07
C PHE A 59 4.70 -13.75 -3.67
N THR A 60 3.42 -13.84 -4.05
CA THR A 60 2.62 -15.05 -3.78
C THR A 60 3.11 -16.27 -4.56
N GLN A 61 3.69 -16.07 -5.75
CA GLN A 61 4.26 -17.14 -6.55
C GLN A 61 5.61 -17.65 -6.02
N TYR A 62 6.51 -16.74 -5.63
CA TYR A 62 7.87 -17.10 -5.23
C TYR A 62 8.00 -17.40 -3.73
N PHE A 63 7.14 -16.84 -2.89
CA PHE A 63 7.19 -16.98 -1.43
C PHE A 63 5.86 -17.49 -0.86
N PRO A 64 5.35 -18.66 -1.30
CA PRO A 64 4.04 -19.17 -0.88
C PRO A 64 3.99 -19.53 0.61
N ASP A 65 5.13 -19.90 1.21
CA ASP A 65 5.22 -20.33 2.61
C ASP A 65 5.41 -19.15 3.59
N HIS A 66 5.62 -17.93 3.08
CA HIS A 66 5.83 -16.75 3.90
C HIS A 66 4.51 -16.04 4.23
N LYS A 67 4.44 -15.44 5.41
CA LYS A 67 3.34 -14.52 5.75
C LYS A 67 3.54 -13.21 5.00
N LEU A 68 2.69 -12.95 4.01
CA LEU A 68 2.74 -11.72 3.21
C LEU A 68 1.83 -10.65 3.80
N TYR A 69 2.36 -9.44 3.99
CA TYR A 69 1.62 -8.24 4.38
C TYR A 69 1.81 -7.18 3.29
N VAL A 70 0.74 -6.50 2.90
CA VAL A 70 0.78 -5.61 1.74
C VAL A 70 0.33 -4.20 2.12
N GLY A 71 1.17 -3.21 1.86
CA GLY A 71 0.75 -1.82 1.76
C GLY A 71 0.29 -1.54 0.35
N ASP A 72 -1.01 -1.32 0.18
CA ASP A 72 -1.64 -1.32 -1.13
C ASP A 72 -2.04 0.09 -1.57
N VAL A 73 -2.00 0.37 -2.87
CA VAL A 73 -2.61 1.60 -3.38
C VAL A 73 -4.13 1.40 -3.43
N ALA A 74 -4.92 2.44 -3.14
CA ALA A 74 -6.38 2.33 -3.04
C ALA A 74 -7.05 1.59 -4.23
N VAL A 75 -6.53 1.77 -5.44
CA VAL A 75 -7.05 1.13 -6.67
C VAL A 75 -6.77 -0.37 -6.76
N GLN A 76 -5.76 -0.89 -6.04
CA GLN A 76 -5.35 -2.29 -6.05
C GLN A 76 -6.02 -3.10 -4.92
N VAL A 77 -6.61 -2.42 -3.92
CA VAL A 77 -7.25 -3.04 -2.75
C VAL A 77 -8.28 -4.10 -3.12
N ALA A 78 -9.07 -3.87 -4.18
CA ALA A 78 -10.07 -4.83 -4.64
C ALA A 78 -9.43 -6.16 -5.09
N GLY A 79 -8.30 -6.09 -5.80
CA GLY A 79 -7.54 -7.27 -6.23
C GLY A 79 -6.92 -7.99 -5.03
N THR A 80 -6.26 -7.25 -4.14
CA THR A 80 -5.59 -7.81 -2.96
C THR A 80 -6.57 -8.38 -1.95
N SER A 81 -7.79 -7.84 -1.85
CA SER A 81 -8.83 -8.36 -0.96
C SER A 81 -9.20 -9.81 -1.28
N ASN A 82 -9.11 -10.23 -2.55
CA ASN A 82 -9.30 -11.63 -2.92
C ASN A 82 -8.18 -12.53 -2.38
N LEU A 83 -6.94 -12.05 -2.42
CA LEU A 83 -5.76 -12.76 -1.89
C LEU A 83 -5.75 -12.79 -0.36
N LEU A 84 -6.29 -11.75 0.28
CA LEU A 84 -6.52 -11.73 1.71
C LEU A 84 -7.57 -12.78 2.11
N ARG A 85 -8.67 -12.87 1.34
CA ARG A 85 -9.73 -13.87 1.58
C ARG A 85 -9.25 -15.30 1.35
N SER A 86 -8.41 -15.55 0.36
CA SER A 86 -7.80 -16.87 0.13
C SER A 86 -6.75 -17.24 1.17
N GLY A 87 -6.28 -16.29 1.98
CA GLY A 87 -5.27 -16.47 3.01
C GLY A 87 -3.83 -16.48 2.48
N GLN A 88 -3.62 -16.23 1.19
CA GLN A 88 -2.29 -16.06 0.57
C GLN A 88 -1.62 -14.76 1.05
N VAL A 89 -2.40 -13.73 1.33
CA VAL A 89 -1.96 -12.52 2.04
C VAL A 89 -2.58 -12.53 3.44
N LYS A 90 -1.80 -12.18 4.47
CA LYS A 90 -2.24 -12.18 5.88
C LYS A 90 -2.76 -10.84 6.36
N GLY A 91 -2.41 -9.75 5.70
CA GLY A 91 -2.91 -8.42 6.05
C GLY A 91 -2.65 -7.40 4.95
N ILE A 92 -3.52 -6.39 4.90
CA ILE A 92 -3.44 -5.30 3.95
C ILE A 92 -3.56 -3.95 4.66
N ILE A 93 -2.80 -2.96 4.22
CA ILE A 93 -2.96 -1.54 4.58
C ILE A 93 -3.54 -0.85 3.33
N PRO A 94 -4.87 -0.59 3.27
CA PRO A 94 -5.52 -0.12 2.07
C PRO A 94 -5.34 1.39 1.87
N GLY A 95 -4.36 1.77 1.06
CA GLY A 95 -4.11 3.15 0.65
C GLY A 95 -3.98 4.13 1.80
N LEU A 96 -4.36 5.38 1.54
CA LEU A 96 -4.27 6.46 2.51
C LEU A 96 -5.14 6.22 3.75
N GLY A 97 -6.37 5.71 3.55
CA GLY A 97 -7.30 5.44 4.66
C GLY A 97 -6.77 4.38 5.62
N GLY A 98 -6.18 3.30 5.08
CA GLY A 98 -5.52 2.27 5.87
C GLY A 98 -4.31 2.79 6.64
N ALA A 99 -3.49 3.64 6.00
CA ALA A 99 -2.35 4.26 6.66
C ALA A 99 -2.78 5.18 7.81
N ALA A 100 -3.83 6.00 7.61
CA ALA A 100 -4.40 6.85 8.65
C ALA A 100 -4.92 6.02 9.84
N GLN A 101 -5.68 4.96 9.57
CA GLN A 101 -6.19 4.06 10.61
C GLN A 101 -5.05 3.40 11.40
N TYR A 102 -3.97 3.01 10.72
CA TYR A 102 -2.80 2.43 11.37
C TYR A 102 -2.08 3.43 12.28
N GLU A 103 -1.88 4.67 11.82
CA GLU A 103 -1.32 5.77 12.64
C GLU A 103 -2.20 6.05 13.87
N THR A 104 -3.52 6.10 13.70
CA THR A 104 -4.48 6.28 14.80
C THR A 104 -4.44 5.12 15.78
N LEU A 105 -4.35 3.87 15.29
CA LEU A 105 -4.24 2.66 16.12
C LEU A 105 -2.97 2.70 16.99
N LEU A 106 -1.87 3.21 16.45
CA LEU A 106 -0.61 3.39 17.17
C LEU A 106 -0.60 4.64 18.07
N GLN A 107 -1.70 5.40 18.15
CA GLN A 107 -1.78 6.68 18.86
C GLN A 107 -0.69 7.67 18.46
N ARG A 108 -0.25 7.60 17.19
CA ARG A 108 0.80 8.47 16.63
C ARG A 108 0.29 9.05 15.31
N PRO A 109 -0.60 10.06 15.36
CA PRO A 109 -1.10 10.72 14.16
C PRO A 109 0.06 11.31 13.35
N GLY A 110 0.16 10.93 12.09
CA GLY A 110 1.26 11.28 11.20
C GLY A 110 0.77 11.93 9.92
N LEU A 111 1.40 11.55 8.81
CA LEU A 111 1.04 12.08 7.48
C LEU A 111 -0.26 11.46 6.98
N GLY A 112 -0.51 10.18 7.27
CA GLY A 112 -1.72 9.49 6.86
C GLY A 112 -2.98 10.17 7.38
N VAL A 113 -3.05 10.42 8.70
CA VAL A 113 -4.19 11.10 9.34
C VAL A 113 -4.38 12.51 8.79
N LYS A 114 -3.31 13.32 8.70
CA LYS A 114 -3.38 14.70 8.19
C LYS A 114 -3.92 14.77 6.75
N LEU A 115 -3.43 13.90 5.88
CA LEU A 115 -3.89 13.85 4.49
C LEU A 115 -5.34 13.34 4.41
N MET A 116 -5.74 12.41 5.28
CA MET A 116 -7.13 11.94 5.34
C MET A 116 -8.08 13.04 5.82
N ASP A 117 -7.68 13.85 6.80
CA ASP A 117 -8.45 15.02 7.25
C ASP A 117 -8.62 16.05 6.12
N ALA A 118 -7.54 16.38 5.41
CA ALA A 118 -7.58 17.28 4.28
C ALA A 118 -8.48 16.76 3.14
N GLN A 119 -8.37 15.47 2.81
CA GLN A 119 -9.24 14.83 1.82
C GLN A 119 -10.71 14.89 2.26
N SER A 120 -11.00 14.60 3.52
CA SER A 120 -12.36 14.60 4.07
C SER A 120 -12.99 15.99 4.00
N LEU A 121 -12.25 17.04 4.40
CA LEU A 121 -12.70 18.43 4.29
C LEU A 121 -12.95 18.83 2.83
N GLY A 122 -12.06 18.44 1.91
CA GLY A 122 -12.25 18.67 0.48
C GLY A 122 -13.54 18.06 -0.06
N HIS A 123 -13.87 16.83 0.34
CA HIS A 123 -15.13 16.19 -0.05
C HIS A 123 -16.36 16.93 0.50
N VAL A 124 -16.32 17.40 1.75
CA VAL A 124 -17.40 18.20 2.34
C VAL A 124 -17.63 19.48 1.53
N ILE A 125 -16.56 20.20 1.17
CA ILE A 125 -16.67 21.44 0.37
C ILE A 125 -17.29 21.16 -0.99
N ILE A 126 -16.87 20.09 -1.68
CA ILE A 126 -17.44 19.72 -2.98
C ILE A 126 -18.94 19.43 -2.86
N VAL A 127 -19.36 18.66 -1.84
CA VAL A 127 -20.77 18.36 -1.59
C VAL A 127 -21.57 19.64 -1.33
N LEU A 128 -21.05 20.56 -0.52
CA LEU A 128 -21.69 21.84 -0.25
C LEU A 128 -21.87 22.68 -1.52
N LEU A 129 -20.84 22.76 -2.37
CA LEU A 129 -20.91 23.48 -3.63
C LEU A 129 -21.94 22.87 -4.58
N ILE A 130 -22.06 21.54 -4.64
CA ILE A 130 -23.08 20.85 -5.43
C ILE A 130 -24.48 21.21 -4.92
N ILE A 131 -24.70 21.21 -3.61
CA ILE A 131 -26.00 21.57 -3.01
C ILE A 131 -26.37 23.02 -3.36
N VAL A 132 -25.45 23.97 -3.15
CA VAL A 132 -25.66 25.38 -3.48
C VAL A 132 -25.94 25.57 -4.97
N GLY A 133 -25.17 24.90 -5.83
CA GLY A 133 -25.37 24.92 -7.29
C GLY A 133 -26.76 24.42 -7.68
N ASN A 134 -27.22 23.32 -7.08
CA ASN A 134 -28.55 22.76 -7.33
C ASN A 134 -29.68 23.68 -6.86
N ILE A 135 -29.51 24.35 -5.72
CA ILE A 135 -30.48 25.34 -5.22
C ILE A 135 -30.54 26.53 -6.17
N GLY A 136 -29.39 27.08 -6.56
CA GLY A 136 -29.29 28.20 -7.50
C GLY A 136 -29.93 27.87 -8.85
N TYR A 137 -29.68 26.68 -9.39
CA TYR A 137 -30.29 26.19 -10.62
C TYR A 137 -31.82 26.14 -10.52
N ARG A 138 -32.36 25.61 -9.41
CA ARG A 138 -33.82 25.55 -9.17
C ARG A 138 -34.45 26.94 -9.08
N ILE A 139 -33.81 27.89 -8.40
CA ILE A 139 -34.30 29.27 -8.31
C ILE A 139 -34.34 29.91 -9.71
N LYS A 140 -33.29 29.73 -10.51
CA LYS A 140 -33.22 30.23 -11.90
C LYS A 140 -34.33 29.64 -12.76
N MET A 141 -34.53 28.32 -12.73
CA MET A 141 -35.59 27.62 -13.46
C MET A 141 -36.99 28.16 -13.13
N ARG A 142 -37.29 28.39 -11.84
CA ARG A 142 -38.58 28.96 -11.40
C ARG A 142 -38.82 30.38 -11.92
N ASN A 143 -37.77 31.18 -12.05
CA ASN A 143 -37.88 32.56 -12.54
C ASN A 143 -38.05 32.61 -14.06
N THR A 144 -37.49 31.66 -14.81
CA THR A 144 -37.69 31.56 -16.26
C THR A 144 -39.10 31.09 -16.62
N GLN A 145 -39.67 30.13 -15.89
CA GLN A 145 -41.07 29.70 -16.08
C GLN A 145 -42.11 30.76 -15.74
N LYS A 146 -41.80 31.70 -14.83
CA LYS A 146 -42.69 32.83 -14.51
C LYS A 146 -42.64 33.97 -15.56
N ARG A 147 -41.65 33.95 -16.45
CA ARG A 147 -41.46 34.97 -17.50
C ARG A 147 -41.89 34.48 -18.89
N ALA A 148 -42.18 33.18 -19.03
CA ALA A 148 -42.81 32.58 -20.20
C ALA A 148 -44.32 32.50 -19.96
#